data_AF-A0A8B7MWC3-F1
#
_entry.id   AF-A0A8B7MWC3-F1
#
_cell.length_a   1.000
_cell.length_b   1.000
_cell.length_c   1.000
_cell.angle_alpha   90.00
_cell.angle_beta   90.00
_cell.angle_gamma   90.00
#
_symmetry.space_group_name_H-M   'P 1'
#
loop_
_entity.id
_entity.type
_entity.pdbx_description
1 polymer ?
#
loop_
_entity_poly.entity_id
_entity_poly.type
_entity_poly.pdbx_seq_one_letter_code
_entity_poly.pdbx_strand_id
1 'polypeptide(L)'
;MGTAANLRDIRILAKATIDAIQITYENNGKIAWTPRYGGNGGDSNDVTFEEGEFLTYICGYYGPFRDMPNMIRSHTFVTSTNRTYGPYGEQQGTTFSNLHSTGSR
;
A
#
# COMPACT_ATOMS: atom_id res chain seq x y z
N MET A 1 10.35 -24.87 -3.62
CA MET A 1 9.14 -24.02 -3.70
C MET A 1 9.23 -23.05 -2.55
N GLY A 2 9.41 -21.76 -2.80
CA GLY A 2 9.47 -20.76 -1.72
C GLY A 2 8.07 -20.50 -1.18
N THR A 3 7.89 -20.58 0.13
CA THR A 3 6.66 -20.18 0.82
C THR A 3 6.41 -18.70 0.57
N ALA A 4 5.19 -18.31 0.21
CA ALA A 4 4.83 -16.90 0.12
C ALA A 4 4.99 -16.25 1.51
N ALA A 5 5.64 -15.08 1.57
CA ALA A 5 5.76 -14.34 2.81
C ALA A 5 4.39 -13.76 3.21
N ASN A 6 4.04 -13.85 4.50
CA ASN A 6 2.77 -13.33 5.02
C ASN A 6 2.96 -11.88 5.44
N LEU A 7 2.21 -10.94 4.85
CA LEU A 7 2.20 -9.54 5.27
C LEU A 7 1.68 -9.43 6.71
N ARG A 8 2.36 -8.63 7.53
CA ARG A 8 1.97 -8.36 8.92
C ARG A 8 1.56 -6.92 9.13
N ASP A 9 2.33 -5.99 8.56
CA ASP A 9 2.06 -4.56 8.66
C ASP A 9 2.57 -3.82 7.44
N ILE A 10 1.84 -2.79 7.01
CA ILE A 10 2.34 -1.79 6.06
C ILE A 10 2.28 -0.43 6.76
N ARG A 11 3.45 0.14 7.02
CA ARG A 11 3.56 1.53 7.47
C ARG A 11 3.61 2.44 6.26
N ILE A 12 2.68 3.39 6.20
CA ILE A 12 2.58 4.39 5.14
C ILE A 12 2.64 5.79 5.75
N LEU A 13 3.57 6.60 5.23
CA LEU A 13 3.65 8.01 5.53
C LEU A 13 3.00 8.77 4.40
N ALA A 14 1.98 9.57 4.69
CA ALA A 14 1.22 10.27 3.66
C ALA A 14 0.60 11.58 4.16
N LYS A 15 0.44 12.53 3.23
CA LYS A 15 -0.43 13.70 3.41
C LYS A 15 -1.11 14.08 2.09
N ALA A 16 -0.45 14.88 1.26
CA ALA A 16 -0.94 15.21 -0.09
C ALA A 16 -0.49 14.20 -1.16
N THR A 17 0.56 13.44 -0.84
CA THR A 17 1.12 12.34 -1.61
C THR A 17 1.51 11.21 -0.66
N ILE A 18 1.95 10.08 -1.21
CA ILE A 18 2.67 9.07 -0.42
C ILE A 18 4.13 9.50 -0.28
N ASP A 19 4.56 9.72 0.96
CA ASP A 19 5.91 10.15 1.32
C ASP A 19 6.84 8.95 1.50
N ALA A 20 6.36 7.88 2.13
CA ALA A 20 7.14 6.64 2.31
C ALA A 20 6.28 5.41 2.59
N ILE A 21 6.83 4.23 2.29
CA ILE A 21 6.27 2.92 2.62
C ILE A 21 7.34 2.05 3.27
N GLN A 22 6.95 1.28 4.28
CA GLN A 22 7.74 0.19 4.86
C GLN A 22 6.84 -1.01 5.11
N ILE A 23 7.32 -2.22 4.81
CA ILE A 23 6.54 -3.46 4.93
C ILE A 23 7.18 -4.34 5.98
N THR A 24 6.35 -4.85 6.89
CA THR A 24 6.69 -5.93 7.82
C THR A 24 6.01 -7.20 7.36
N TYR A 25 6.77 -8.30 7.29
CA TYR A 25 6.29 -9.58 6.83
C TYR A 25 6.90 -10.73 7.64
N GLU A 26 6.25 -11.87 7.63
CA GLU A 26 6.77 -13.10 8.17
C GLU A 26 7.25 -14.02 7.04
N ASN A 27 8.46 -14.56 7.20
CA ASN A 27 9.03 -15.56 6.30
C ASN A 27 9.59 -16.71 7.13
N ASN A 28 9.04 -17.92 6.94
CA ASN A 28 9.43 -19.14 7.65
C ASN A 28 9.47 -18.96 9.18
N GLY A 29 8.42 -18.38 9.77
CA GLY A 29 8.30 -18.15 11.22
C GLY A 29 9.14 -16.98 11.75
N LYS A 30 9.84 -16.23 10.89
CA LYS A 30 10.64 -15.07 11.28
C LYS A 30 10.03 -13.78 10.76
N ILE A 31 9.85 -12.81 11.65
CA ILE A 31 9.44 -11.46 11.28
C ILE A 31 10.65 -10.71 10.71
N ALA A 32 10.45 -10.09 9.55
CA ALA A 32 11.41 -9.22 8.89
C ALA A 32 10.69 -7.95 8.40
N TRP A 33 11.47 -6.89 8.18
CA TRP A 33 10.97 -5.65 7.59
C TRP A 33 11.82 -5.26 6.38
N THR A 34 11.19 -4.62 5.41
CA THR A 34 11.92 -3.93 4.36
C THR A 34 12.58 -2.68 4.91
N PRO A 35 13.58 -2.11 4.21
CA PRO A 35 13.90 -0.71 4.37
C PRO A 35 12.64 0.15 4.23
N ARG A 36 12.67 1.35 4.82
CA ARG A 36 11.72 2.40 4.45
C ARG A 36 12.12 2.92 3.07
N TYR A 37 11.17 2.94 2.14
CA TYR A 37 11.34 3.55 0.83
C TYR A 37 10.61 4.88 0.81
N GLY A 38 11.34 5.99 0.73
CA GLY A 38 10.78 7.34 0.71
C GLY A 38 11.38 8.27 1.77
N GLY A 39 10.70 9.38 2.03
CA GLY A 39 11.13 10.44 2.93
C GLY A 39 10.62 10.33 4.37
N ASN A 40 10.71 11.46 5.09
CA ASN A 40 10.22 11.62 6.47
C ASN A 40 8.99 12.55 6.56
N GLY A 41 8.41 12.93 5.42
CA GLY A 41 7.19 13.75 5.38
C GLY A 41 5.94 12.94 5.66
N GLY A 42 4.80 13.61 5.71
CA GLY A 42 3.49 12.98 5.90
C GLY A 42 3.22 12.50 7.33
N ASP A 43 1.97 12.10 7.56
CA ASP A 43 1.53 11.50 8.80
C ASP A 43 1.70 9.97 8.73
N SER A 44 2.15 9.35 9.81
CA SER A 44 2.35 7.90 9.88
C SER A 44 1.03 7.18 10.09
N ASN A 45 0.77 6.17 9.27
CA ASN A 45 -0.38 5.28 9.38
C ASN A 45 0.10 3.83 9.27
N ASP A 46 -0.52 2.94 10.03
CA ASP A 46 -0.19 1.51 10.02
C ASP A 46 -1.40 0.71 9.49
N VAL A 47 -1.13 -0.24 8.61
CA VAL A 47 -2.10 -1.20 8.04
C VAL A 47 -1.73 -2.58 8.54
N THR A 48 -2.36 -3.01 9.64
CA THR A 48 -2.02 -4.25 10.34
C THR A 48 -2.94 -5.39 9.90
N PHE A 49 -2.36 -6.52 9.51
CA PHE A 49 -3.08 -7.71 9.07
C PHE A 49 -3.33 -8.68 10.23
N GLU A 50 -4.55 -9.18 10.33
CA GLU A 50 -4.93 -10.26 11.26
C GLU A 50 -4.37 -11.61 10.79
N GLU A 51 -4.41 -12.62 11.67
CA GLU A 51 -3.96 -13.96 11.30
C GLU A 51 -4.81 -14.53 10.17
N GLY A 52 -4.16 -14.98 9.09
CA GLY A 52 -4.83 -15.48 7.89
C GLY A 52 -5.40 -14.39 6.96
N GLU A 53 -5.32 -13.11 7.37
CA GLU A 53 -5.69 -12.00 6.50
C GLU A 53 -4.55 -11.67 5.53
N PHE A 54 -4.91 -11.40 4.28
CA PHE A 54 -3.95 -11.02 3.25
C PHE A 54 -4.50 -9.90 2.38
N LEU A 55 -3.59 -9.16 1.76
CA LEU A 55 -3.93 -8.08 0.84
C LEU A 55 -4.49 -8.67 -0.46
N THR A 56 -5.69 -8.23 -0.86
CA THR A 56 -6.34 -8.67 -2.10
C THR A 56 -6.27 -7.60 -3.17
N TYR A 57 -6.37 -6.34 -2.77
CA TYR A 57 -6.52 -5.23 -3.70
C TYR A 57 -5.82 -3.96 -3.20
N ILE A 58 -5.20 -3.27 -4.14
CA ILE A 58 -4.56 -1.97 -4.00
C ILE A 58 -5.11 -1.10 -5.12
N CYS A 59 -5.65 0.04 -4.75
CA CYS A 59 -5.95 1.10 -5.71
C CYS A 59 -5.47 2.43 -5.21
N GLY A 60 -5.51 3.42 -6.08
CA GLY A 60 -5.11 4.76 -5.70
C GLY A 60 -5.11 5.70 -6.88
N TYR A 61 -4.43 6.81 -6.69
CA TYR A 61 -4.27 7.84 -7.69
C TYR A 61 -2.79 8.18 -7.87
N TYR A 62 -2.40 8.50 -9.09
CA TYR A 62 -1.11 9.09 -9.41
C TYR A 62 -1.29 10.33 -10.29
N GLY A 63 -0.32 11.24 -10.24
CA GLY A 63 -0.36 12.47 -11.02
C GLY A 63 0.62 13.51 -10.51
N PRO A 64 0.57 14.73 -11.06
CA PRO A 64 1.50 15.79 -10.70
C PRO A 64 1.30 16.24 -9.25
N PHE A 65 2.39 16.61 -8.59
CA PHE A 65 2.37 17.29 -7.29
C PHE A 65 3.55 18.27 -7.22
N ARG A 66 3.24 19.57 -7.13
CA ARG A 66 4.22 20.66 -7.27
C ARG A 66 5.01 20.48 -8.59
N ASP A 67 6.33 20.55 -8.53
CA ASP A 67 7.21 20.45 -9.70
C ASP A 67 7.48 18.99 -10.12
N MET A 68 6.92 18.00 -9.41
CA MET A 68 7.08 16.59 -9.75
C MET A 68 5.92 16.14 -10.65
N PRO A 69 6.21 15.67 -11.88
CA PRO A 69 5.16 15.38 -12.87
C PRO A 69 4.35 14.13 -12.56
N ASN A 70 4.96 13.13 -11.91
CA ASN A 70 4.33 11.84 -11.61
C ASN A 70 4.68 11.38 -10.20
N MET A 71 3.73 11.57 -9.30
CA MET A 71 3.78 11.10 -7.92
C MET A 71 2.61 10.17 -7.64
N ILE A 72 2.82 9.20 -6.77
CA ILE A 72 1.71 8.48 -6.15
C ILE A 72 0.99 9.47 -5.22
N ARG A 73 -0.24 9.81 -5.58
CA ARG A 73 -1.08 10.77 -4.85
C ARG A 73 -1.82 10.11 -3.70
N SER A 74 -2.30 8.88 -3.89
CA SER A 74 -2.91 8.10 -2.82
C SER A 74 -2.78 6.59 -2.98
N HIS A 75 -2.98 5.87 -1.88
CA HIS A 75 -3.15 4.41 -1.82
C HIS A 75 -4.34 4.04 -0.93
N THR A 76 -5.08 3.04 -1.35
CA THR A 76 -6.10 2.34 -0.59
C THR A 76 -5.78 0.85 -0.65
N PHE A 77 -5.72 0.19 0.50
CA PHE A 77 -5.48 -1.24 0.62
C PHE A 77 -6.78 -1.93 1.02
N VAL A 78 -7.10 -3.05 0.38
CA VAL A 78 -8.26 -3.87 0.67
C VAL A 78 -7.81 -5.31 0.89
N THR A 79 -8.35 -5.95 1.92
CA THR A 79 -7.91 -7.26 2.39
C THR A 79 -8.91 -8.36 2.07
N SER A 80 -8.53 -9.61 2.31
CA SER A 80 -9.36 -10.80 2.13
C SER A 80 -10.60 -10.84 3.04
N THR A 81 -10.59 -10.07 4.13
CA THR A 81 -11.73 -9.89 5.05
C THR A 81 -12.58 -8.66 4.69
N ASN A 82 -12.37 -8.05 3.52
CA ASN A 82 -13.02 -6.82 3.05
C ASN A 82 -12.75 -5.58 3.92
N ARG A 83 -11.70 -5.58 4.76
CA ARG A 83 -11.27 -4.35 5.44
C ARG A 83 -10.61 -3.43 4.43
N THR A 84 -10.93 -2.14 4.54
CA THR A 84 -10.40 -1.09 3.68
C THR A 84 -9.57 -0.11 4.50
N TYR A 85 -8.36 0.16 4.04
CA TYR A 85 -7.39 1.04 4.67
C TYR A 85 -7.03 2.20 3.75
N GLY A 86 -7.15 3.42 4.25
CA GLY A 86 -6.99 4.65 3.48
C GLY A 86 -8.34 5.23 3.01
N PRO A 87 -8.36 6.08 1.98
CA PRO A 87 -7.21 6.50 1.17
C PRO A 87 -6.19 7.26 2.01
N TYR A 88 -4.93 6.86 1.91
CA TYR A 88 -3.80 7.62 2.41
C TYR A 88 -3.30 8.50 1.29
N GLY A 89 -3.13 9.80 1.54
CA GLY A 89 -2.83 10.77 0.48
C GLY A 89 -4.09 11.43 -0.09
N GLU A 90 -3.96 12.10 -1.23
CA GLU A 90 -5.07 12.75 -1.93
C GLU A 90 -5.50 11.96 -3.17
N GLN A 91 -6.81 11.84 -3.37
CA GLN A 91 -7.40 11.18 -4.55
C GLN A 91 -7.50 12.16 -5.72
N GLN A 92 -6.34 12.55 -6.27
CA GLN A 92 -6.23 13.47 -7.41
C GLN A 92 -5.39 12.88 -8.54
N GLY A 93 -5.75 13.17 -9.79
CA GLY A 93 -5.06 12.68 -10.97
C GLY A 93 -5.71 11.42 -11.55
N THR A 94 -4.89 10.50 -12.05
CA THR A 94 -5.34 9.29 -12.74
C THR A 94 -5.43 8.14 -11.75
N THR A 95 -6.54 7.40 -11.80
CA THR A 95 -6.73 6.22 -10.96
C THR A 95 -5.88 5.05 -11.47
N PHE A 96 -5.40 4.23 -10.54
CA PHE A 96 -4.81 2.93 -10.85
C PHE A 96 -5.38 1.89 -9.89
N SER A 97 -5.37 0.64 -10.34
CA SER A 97 -5.70 -0.47 -9.47
C SER A 97 -5.02 -1.75 -9.95
N ASN A 98 -4.73 -2.66 -9.02
CA ASN A 98 -4.20 -3.98 -9.33
C ASN A 98 -5.31 -5.04 -9.48
N LEU A 99 -6.59 -4.63 -9.55
CA LEU A 99 -7.62 -5.55 -10.04
C LEU A 99 -7.27 -5.81 -11.50
N HIS A 100 -6.74 -7.00 -11.78
CA HIS A 100 -6.80 -7.51 -13.13
C HIS A 100 -8.29 -7.62 -13.43
N SER A 101 -8.80 -6.87 -14.41
CA SER A 101 -10.11 -7.15 -14.94
C SER A 101 -10.07 -8.58 -15.45
N THR A 102 -10.64 -9.53 -14.70
CA THR A 102 -11.16 -10.76 -15.27
C THR A 102 -12.39 -10.37 -16.09
N GLY A 103 -12.13 -9.62 -17.16
CA GLY A 103 -13.04 -9.40 -18.26
C GLY A 103 -13.06 -10.69 -19.06
N SER A 104 -14.09 -11.48 -18.82
CA SER A 104 -14.55 -12.52 -19.72
C SER A 104 -14.63 -11.99 -21.17
N ARG A 105 -13.82 -12.56 -22.04
CA ARG A 105 -14.17 -13.02 -23.39
C ARG A 105 -13.09 -13.93 -23.94
#